data_AF-A0A419E553-F1
#
_entry.id   AF-A0A419E553-F1
#
_cell.length_a   1.000
_cell.length_b   1.000
_cell.length_c   1.000
_cell.angle_alpha   90.00
_cell.angle_beta   90.00
_cell.angle_gamma   90.00
#
_symmetry.space_group_name_H-M   'P 1'
#
loop_
_entity.id
_entity.type
_entity.pdbx_description
1 polymer ?
#
loop_
_entity_poly.entity_id
_entity_poly.type
_entity_poly.pdbx_seq_one_letter_code
_entity_poly.pdbx_strand_id
1 'polypeptide(L)'
;MIGWPGYRNADGRSGLGYFESNAEWGHMQGRILRMLITGKVITRNPIFLFGMFVIGMIYSLPVILGLPDILAGGGSGWYVLILNPTWIVGLLILKNILIALKNDEIQDNEIAEEMLDDANSSAYNPNHQEE
;
A
#
# COMPACT_ATOMS: atom_id res chain seq x y z
N MET A 1 -2.44 -20.31 -2.04
CA MET A 1 -1.12 -19.88 -1.56
C MET A 1 -0.07 -20.81 -2.15
N ILE A 2 0.66 -20.38 -3.16
CA ILE A 2 1.72 -21.18 -3.79
C ILE A 2 3.01 -20.90 -3.01
N GLY A 3 3.43 -21.87 -2.20
CA GLY A 3 4.75 -21.90 -1.57
C GLY A 3 5.86 -21.99 -2.61
N TRP A 4 7.10 -21.68 -2.24
CA TRP A 4 8.23 -21.64 -3.17
C TRP A 4 8.38 -22.99 -3.90
N PRO A 5 8.34 -23.01 -5.25
CA PRO A 5 8.38 -24.24 -6.04
C PRO A 5 9.77 -24.85 -5.95
N GLY A 6 9.97 -25.70 -4.93
CA GLY A 6 11.26 -26.32 -4.63
C GLY A 6 11.42 -26.70 -3.16
N TYR A 7 10.73 -26.02 -2.23
CA TYR A 7 10.87 -26.32 -0.80
C TYR A 7 9.90 -27.41 -0.30
N ARG A 8 8.71 -27.50 -0.90
CA ARG A 8 7.67 -28.49 -0.55
C ARG A 8 7.84 -29.86 -1.21
N ASN A 9 8.65 -29.95 -2.27
CA ASN A 9 8.83 -31.16 -3.08
C ASN A 9 10.26 -31.75 -2.95
N ALA A 10 11.04 -31.33 -1.95
CA ALA A 10 12.33 -31.95 -1.68
C ALA A 10 12.10 -33.35 -1.08
N ASP A 11 12.72 -34.39 -1.67
CA ASP A 11 12.56 -35.78 -1.25
C ASP A 11 12.82 -35.94 0.26
N GLY A 12 11.86 -36.54 0.96
CA GLY A 12 11.92 -36.80 2.40
C GLY A 12 11.44 -35.68 3.33
N ARG A 13 10.82 -34.61 2.82
CA ARG A 13 10.26 -33.53 3.66
C ARG A 13 8.74 -33.40 3.50
N SER A 14 8.03 -33.25 4.63
CA SER A 14 6.57 -33.14 4.66
C SER A 14 6.04 -31.72 4.42
N GLY A 15 6.93 -30.71 4.37
CA GLY A 15 6.54 -29.30 4.28
C GLY A 15 5.77 -28.78 5.51
N LEU A 16 5.76 -29.55 6.62
CA LEU A 16 5.10 -29.25 7.88
C LEU A 16 6.10 -28.95 9.01
N GLY A 17 7.40 -28.83 8.71
CA GLY A 17 8.41 -28.52 9.70
C GLY A 17 8.27 -27.08 10.22
N TYR A 18 8.42 -26.90 11.54
CA TYR A 18 8.40 -25.57 12.18
C TYR A 18 9.36 -24.57 11.52
N PHE A 19 10.56 -25.02 11.14
CA PHE A 19 11.56 -24.19 10.45
C PHE A 19 11.14 -23.81 9.02
N GLU A 20 10.46 -24.71 8.31
CA GLU A 20 9.98 -24.48 6.93
C GLU A 20 8.82 -23.47 6.94
N SER A 21 7.91 -23.61 7.90
CA SER A 21 6.79 -22.68 8.09
C SER A 21 7.27 -21.26 8.43
N ASN A 22 8.31 -21.11 9.25
CA ASN A 22 8.89 -19.80 9.58
C ASN A 22 9.60 -19.14 8.38
N ALA A 23 10.29 -19.93 7.55
CA ALA A 23 10.93 -19.44 6.34
C ALA A 23 9.91 -18.99 5.29
N GLU A 24 8.82 -19.76 5.08
CA GLU A 24 7.71 -19.35 4.24
C GLU A 24 7.07 -18.04 4.74
N TRP A 25 6.86 -17.92 6.06
CA TRP A 25 6.26 -16.73 6.67
C TRP A 25 7.16 -15.49 6.52
N GLY A 26 8.45 -15.61 6.79
CA GLY A 26 9.41 -14.52 6.59
C GLY A 26 9.48 -14.06 5.13
N HIS A 27 9.38 -14.98 4.17
CA HIS A 27 9.32 -14.62 2.75
C HIS A 27 8.04 -13.87 2.38
N MET A 28 6.88 -14.31 2.91
CA MET A 28 5.62 -13.58 2.73
C MET A 28 5.68 -12.18 3.32
N GLN A 29 6.20 -12.04 4.54
CA GLN A 29 6.40 -10.75 5.19
C GLN A 29 7.34 -9.85 4.38
N GLY A 30 8.46 -10.37 3.90
CA GLY A 30 9.41 -9.64 3.07
C GLY A 30 8.79 -9.18 1.75
N ARG A 31 7.97 -10.02 1.11
CA ARG A 31 7.23 -9.65 -0.11
C ARG A 31 6.22 -8.54 0.17
N ILE A 32 5.45 -8.66 1.24
CA ILE A 32 4.48 -7.63 1.68
C ILE A 32 5.21 -6.32 1.96
N LEU A 33 6.28 -6.35 2.76
CA LEU A 33 7.09 -5.17 3.08
C LEU A 33 7.67 -4.52 1.80
N ARG A 34 8.18 -5.32 0.86
CA ARG A 34 8.66 -4.81 -0.44
C ARG A 34 7.53 -4.15 -1.24
N MET A 35 6.34 -4.74 -1.27
CA MET A 35 5.17 -4.18 -1.94
C MET A 35 4.72 -2.86 -1.30
N LEU A 36 4.79 -2.77 0.04
CA LEU A 36 4.56 -1.53 0.78
C LEU A 36 5.59 -0.45 0.45
N ILE A 37 6.87 -0.77 0.45
CA ILE A 37 7.95 0.18 0.13
C ILE A 37 7.84 0.69 -1.31
N THR A 38 7.49 -0.20 -2.25
CA THR A 38 7.34 0.14 -3.66
C THR A 38 6.02 0.85 -3.99
N GLY A 39 5.12 1.01 -3.02
CA GLY A 39 3.82 1.66 -3.23
C GLY A 39 2.91 0.88 -4.18
N LYS A 40 3.13 -0.43 -4.31
CA LYS A 40 2.43 -1.30 -5.27
C LYS A 40 1.31 -2.13 -4.64
N VAL A 41 0.90 -1.81 -3.41
CA VAL A 41 -0.31 -2.44 -2.84
C VAL A 41 -1.52 -1.72 -3.41
N ILE A 42 -1.78 -2.00 -4.68
CA ILE A 42 -2.88 -1.40 -5.43
C ILE A 42 -4.13 -2.20 -5.10
N THR A 43 -4.82 -1.80 -4.04
CA THR A 43 -6.20 -2.24 -3.77
C THR A 43 -7.14 -1.09 -4.08
N ARG A 44 -7.90 -1.20 -5.17
CA ARG A 44 -8.93 -0.23 -5.59
C ARG A 44 -10.19 -0.25 -4.70
N ASN A 45 -10.27 -1.18 -3.75
CA ASN A 45 -11.45 -1.31 -2.92
C ASN A 45 -11.35 -0.32 -1.74
N PRO A 46 -12.27 0.66 -1.63
CA PRO A 46 -12.19 1.73 -0.63
C PRO A 46 -12.26 1.19 0.81
N ILE A 47 -12.92 0.04 1.03
CA ILE A 47 -12.99 -0.61 2.34
C ILE A 47 -11.61 -1.10 2.77
N PHE A 48 -10.82 -1.65 1.85
CA PHE A 48 -9.46 -2.10 2.14
C PHE A 48 -8.52 -0.92 2.37
N LEU A 49 -8.66 0.16 1.60
CA LEU A 49 -7.92 1.41 1.83
C LEU A 49 -8.25 2.00 3.21
N PHE A 50 -9.52 2.03 3.60
CA PHE A 50 -9.93 2.47 4.93
C PHE A 50 -9.36 1.58 6.04
N GLY A 51 -9.41 0.26 5.88
CA GLY A 51 -8.80 -0.67 6.83
C GLY A 51 -7.29 -0.45 6.96
N MET A 52 -6.59 -0.28 5.83
CA MET A 52 -5.17 0.05 5.84
C MET A 52 -4.90 1.41 6.50
N PHE A 53 -5.77 2.39 6.31
CA PHE A 53 -5.65 3.71 6.94
C PHE A 53 -5.74 3.60 8.47
N VAL A 54 -6.75 2.90 8.99
CA VAL A 54 -6.90 2.68 10.43
C VAL A 54 -5.69 1.95 11.01
N ILE A 55 -5.23 0.89 10.33
CA ILE A 55 -4.04 0.15 10.74
C ILE A 55 -2.81 1.06 10.73
N GLY A 56 -2.57 1.80 9.64
CA GLY A 56 -1.46 2.74 9.52
C GLY A 56 -1.44 3.77 10.64
N MET A 57 -2.60 4.35 10.95
CA MET A 57 -2.77 5.30 12.06
C MET A 57 -2.42 4.69 13.42
N ILE A 58 -2.91 3.48 13.71
CA ILE A 58 -2.59 2.77 14.96
C ILE A 58 -1.09 2.51 15.07
N TYR A 59 -0.46 2.03 14.00
CA TYR A 59 0.98 1.75 13.99
C TYR A 59 1.83 3.02 14.08
N SER A 60 1.30 4.18 13.66
CA SER A 60 1.94 5.49 13.78
C SER A 60 1.74 6.18 15.14
N LEU A 61 0.99 5.59 16.08
CA LEU A 61 0.78 6.14 17.43
C LEU A 61 2.08 6.50 18.18
N PRO A 62 3.16 5.70 18.13
CA PRO A 62 4.40 6.05 18.81
C PRO A 62 4.98 7.39 18.33
N VAL A 63 4.80 7.74 17.06
CA VAL A 63 5.19 9.05 16.51
C VAL A 63 4.25 10.14 17.01
N ILE A 64 2.95 9.90 16.99
CA ILE A 64 1.95 10.87 17.47
C ILE A 64 2.19 11.23 18.94
N LEU A 65 2.55 10.25 19.77
CA LEU A 65 2.78 10.45 21.20
C LEU A 65 4.21 10.92 21.52
N GLY A 66 5.22 10.42 20.81
CA GLY A 66 6.63 10.71 21.10
C GLY A 66 7.12 12.02 20.47
N LEU A 67 6.61 12.40 19.31
CA LEU A 67 7.10 13.57 18.57
C LEU A 67 6.84 14.91 19.30
N PRO A 68 5.67 15.17 19.91
CA PRO A 68 5.44 16.41 20.64
C PRO A 68 6.41 16.63 21.81
N ASP A 69 6.75 15.56 22.54
CA ASP A 69 7.71 15.62 23.64
C ASP A 69 9.11 15.97 23.13
N ILE A 70 9.55 15.36 22.03
CA ILE A 70 10.84 15.69 21.39
C ILE A 70 10.87 17.15 20.94
N LEU A 71 9.79 17.65 20.33
CA LEU A 71 9.69 19.03 19.86
C LEU A 71 9.65 20.04 21.02
N ALA A 72 9.12 19.64 22.17
CA ALA A 72 9.15 20.43 23.41
C ALA A 72 10.53 20.40 24.12
N GLY A 73 11.51 19.67 23.58
CA GLY A 73 12.84 19.50 24.17
C GLY A 73 12.92 18.39 25.23
N GLY A 74 11.87 17.58 25.36
CA GLY A 74 11.82 16.40 26.22
C GLY A 74 12.67 15.25 25.66
N GLY A 75 13.40 14.57 26.54
CA GLY A 75 14.17 13.37 26.19
C GLY A 75 13.34 12.10 26.12
N SER A 76 12.15 12.08 26.71
CA SER A 76 11.33 10.87 26.88
C SER A 76 10.80 10.32 25.55
N GLY A 77 10.44 11.20 24.61
CA GLY A 77 9.89 10.82 23.31
C GLY A 77 10.87 10.01 22.46
N TRP A 78 12.18 10.21 22.65
CA TRP A 78 13.20 9.39 21.98
C TRP A 78 13.12 7.92 22.40
N TYR A 79 12.86 7.63 23.69
CA TYR A 79 12.71 6.25 24.14
C TYR A 79 11.48 5.58 23.52
N VAL A 80 10.37 6.31 23.39
CA VAL A 80 9.15 5.81 22.75
C VAL A 80 9.40 5.43 21.29
N LEU A 81 10.15 6.25 20.54
CA LEU A 81 10.45 6.00 19.13
C LEU A 81 11.49 4.90 18.91
N ILE A 82 12.52 4.84 19.75
CA ILE A 82 13.62 3.88 19.59
C ILE A 82 13.19 2.48 20.04
N LEU A 83 12.48 2.37 21.16
CA LEU A 83 12.06 1.07 21.70
C LEU A 83 10.91 0.45 20.90
N ASN A 84 10.14 1.27 20.18
CA ASN A 84 9.00 0.81 19.41
C ASN A 84 9.12 1.19 17.92
N PRO A 85 9.94 0.49 17.12
CA PRO A 85 10.18 0.84 15.72
C PRO A 85 8.98 0.54 14.79
N THR A 86 7.83 0.11 15.33
CA THR A 86 6.66 -0.22 14.52
C THR A 86 6.07 0.99 13.81
N TRP A 87 6.41 2.21 14.26
CA TRP A 87 6.00 3.45 13.58
C TRP A 87 6.53 3.56 12.15
N ILE A 88 7.67 2.92 11.85
CA ILE A 88 8.20 2.86 10.47
C ILE A 88 7.21 2.14 9.56
N VAL A 89 6.62 1.04 10.02
CA VAL A 89 5.63 0.28 9.26
C VAL A 89 4.34 1.09 9.08
N GLY A 90 3.88 1.77 10.14
CA GLY A 90 2.73 2.68 10.07
C GLY A 90 2.91 3.77 9.01
N LEU A 91 4.07 4.43 9.00
CA LEU A 91 4.38 5.47 8.00
C LEU A 91 4.44 4.90 6.57
N LEU A 92 4.99 3.69 6.38
CA LEU A 92 5.03 3.04 5.07
C LEU A 92 3.62 2.71 4.57
N ILE A 93 2.72 2.24 5.44
CA ILE A 93 1.31 2.01 5.11
C ILE A 93 0.65 3.32 4.68
N LEU A 94 0.80 4.39 5.47
CA LEU A 94 0.19 5.69 5.17
C LEU A 94 0.71 6.27 3.85
N LYS A 95 2.03 6.22 3.61
CA LYS A 95 2.63 6.64 2.33
C LYS A 95 2.03 5.88 1.15
N ASN A 96 1.82 4.58 1.30
CA ASN A 96 1.28 3.73 0.24
C ASN A 96 -0.18 4.10 -0.09
N ILE A 97 -0.99 4.43 0.92
CA ILE A 97 -2.37 4.91 0.72
C ILE A 97 -2.38 6.22 -0.05
N LEU A 98 -1.49 7.16 0.26
CA LEU A 98 -1.38 8.43 -0.47
C LEU A 98 -1.06 8.21 -1.96
N ILE A 99 -0.18 7.24 -2.26
CA ILE A 99 0.15 6.87 -3.65
C ILE A 99 -1.07 6.25 -4.34
N ALA A 100 -1.80 5.36 -3.66
CA ALA A 100 -3.00 4.75 -4.21
C ALA A 100 -4.06 5.79 -4.56
N LEU A 101 -4.35 6.72 -3.65
CA LEU A 101 -5.33 7.80 -3.88
C LEU A 101 -4.95 8.70 -5.06
N LYS A 102 -3.67 9.06 -5.18
CA LYS A 102 -3.19 9.89 -6.29
C LYS A 102 -3.31 9.18 -7.65
N ASN A 103 -3.05 7.88 -7.69
CA ASN A 103 -3.11 7.11 -8.94
C ASN A 103 -4.56 6.91 -9.41
N ASP A 104 -5.51 6.75 -8.48
CA ASP A 104 -6.93 6.66 -8.81
C ASP A 104 -7.42 8.00 -9.41
N GLU A 105 -7.05 9.14 -8.82
CA GLU A 105 -7.38 10.48 -9.34
C GLU A 105 -6.85 10.73 -10.76
N ILE A 106 -5.61 10.31 -11.05
CA ILE A 106 -5.02 10.47 -12.39
C ILE A 106 -5.80 9.67 -13.43
N GLN A 107 -6.22 8.44 -13.09
CA GLN A 107 -6.94 7.58 -14.00
C GLN A 107 -8.36 8.08 -14.29
N ASP A 108 -9.04 8.63 -13.30
CA ASP A 108 -10.37 9.21 -13.48
C ASP A 108 -10.32 10.45 -14.40
N ASN A 109 -9.26 11.25 -14.32
CA ASN A 109 -9.06 12.40 -15.20
C ASN A 109 -8.78 11.99 -16.65
N GLU A 110 -7.98 10.96 -16.88
CA GLU A 110 -7.67 10.45 -18.24
C GLU A 110 -8.93 9.92 -18.94
N ILE A 111 -9.78 9.19 -18.22
CA ILE A 111 -11.07 8.68 -18.73
C ILE A 111 -12.02 9.85 -19.05
N ALA A 112 -12.05 10.88 -18.20
CA ALA A 112 -12.89 12.05 -18.43
C ALA A 112 -12.45 12.84 -19.69
N GLU A 113 -11.15 12.98 -19.92
CA GLU A 113 -10.60 13.63 -21.13
C GLU A 113 -10.94 12.83 -22.39
N GLU A 114 -10.81 11.51 -22.38
CA GLU A 114 -11.19 10.63 -23.50
C GLU A 114 -12.69 10.75 -23.85
N MET A 115 -13.56 10.75 -22.83
CA MET A 115 -15.01 10.92 -23.05
C MET A 115 -15.39 12.28 -23.64
N LEU A 116 -14.65 13.34 -23.29
CA LEU A 116 -14.88 14.68 -23.85
C LEU A 116 -14.43 14.78 -25.30
N ASP A 117 -13.33 14.12 -25.67
CA ASP A 117 -12.85 14.07 -27.06
C ASP A 117 -13.83 13.31 -27.96
N ASP A 118 -14.31 12.15 -27.48
CA ASP A 118 -15.35 11.36 -28.17
C ASP A 118 -16.65 12.15 -28.36
N ALA A 119 -17.11 12.87 -27.32
CA ALA A 119 -18.31 13.70 -27.41
C ALA A 119 -18.16 14.85 -28.41
N ASN A 120 -17.01 15.51 -28.43
CA ASN A 120 -16.72 16.61 -29.36
C ASN A 120 -16.59 16.11 -30.81
N SER A 121 -15.96 14.95 -31.02
CA SER A 121 -15.85 14.34 -32.35
C SER A 121 -17.21 13.91 -32.90
N SER A 122 -18.12 13.42 -32.04
CA SER A 122 -19.49 13.06 -32.45
C SER A 122 -20.37 14.29 -32.73
N ALA A 123 -20.17 15.41 -32.03
CA ALA A 123 -20.88 16.66 -32.29
C ALA A 123 -20.41 17.35 -33.58
N TYR A 124 -19.15 17.14 -33.98
CA TYR A 124 -18.59 17.61 -35.23
C TYR A 124 -18.86 16.60 -36.37
N ASN A 125 -20.11 16.50 -36.82
CA ASN A 125 -20.42 15.81 -38.08
C ASN A 125 -20.56 16.85 -39.22
N PRO A 126 -19.51 17.08 -40.02
CA PRO A 126 -19.55 18.07 -41.11
C PRO A 126 -20.57 17.71 -42.21
N ASN A 127 -21.07 16.47 -42.26
CA ASN A 127 -22.02 16.01 -43.26
C ASN A 127 -23.49 16.28 -42.91
N HIS A 128 -23.78 16.96 -41.79
CA HIS A 128 -25.16 17.30 -41.37
C HIS A 128 -25.55 18.77 -41.60
N GLN A 129 -24.71 19.55 -42.31
CA GLN A 129 -25.00 20.96 -42.65
C GLN A 129 -25.37 21.20 -44.12
N GLU A 130 -25.52 20.15 -44.92
CA GLU A 130 -25.91 20.24 -46.33
C GLU A 130 -27.25 19.54 -46.62
N GLU A 131 -28.34 19.97 -45.98
CA GLU A 131 -29.72 19.71 -46.48
C GLU A 131 -30.61 20.94 -46.27
#